data_AF-A0ABD4ZG09-F1
#
_entry.id   AF-A0ABD4ZG09-F1
#
_cell.length_a   1.000
_cell.length_b   1.000
_cell.length_c   1.000
_cell.angle_alpha   90.00
_cell.angle_beta   90.00
_cell.angle_gamma   90.00
#
_symmetry.space_group_name_H-M   'P 1'
#
loop_
_entity.id
_entity.type
_entity.pdbx_description
1 polymer ?
#
loop_
_entity_poly.entity_id
_entity_poly.type
_entity_poly.pdbx_seq_one_letter_code
_entity_poly.pdbx_strand_id
1 'polypeptide(L)'
;VFKIAESRANKDEGPKNIADVLDATVARIEQLFQQPHDGVTGVNTGYDDLNKKTAGLQPSDLIIVAARPSMGKTTFAMNLVENAAMLQDKPVLIFSL
;
A
#
# COMPACT_ATOMS: atom_id res chain seq x y z
N VAL A 1 6.32 18.94 -18.96
CA VAL A 1 5.19 18.69 -18.03
C VAL A 1 3.91 18.29 -18.77
N PHE A 2 3.37 19.07 -19.71
CA PHE A 2 2.20 18.68 -20.53
C PHE A 2 2.40 17.41 -21.38
N LYS A 3 3.57 17.22 -22.00
CA LYS A 3 3.92 16.03 -22.79
C LYS A 3 3.94 14.71 -21.99
N ILE A 4 4.15 14.81 -20.66
CA ILE A 4 4.16 13.66 -19.73
C ILE A 4 2.73 13.31 -19.32
N ALA A 5 1.85 14.31 -19.20
CA ALA A 5 0.42 14.09 -18.97
C ALA A 5 -0.27 13.45 -20.20
N GLU A 6 0.06 13.90 -21.41
CA GLU A 6 -0.46 13.27 -22.65
C GLU A 6 0.09 11.86 -22.90
N SER A 7 1.33 11.56 -22.53
CA SER A 7 1.90 10.21 -22.70
C SER A 7 1.28 9.15 -21.77
N ARG A 8 0.57 9.55 -20.71
CA ARG A 8 -0.17 8.60 -19.85
C ARG A 8 -1.49 8.15 -20.46
N ALA A 9 -2.06 8.90 -21.42
CA ALA A 9 -3.29 8.55 -22.13
C ALA A 9 -3.09 7.41 -23.16
N ASN A 10 -2.27 6.40 -22.85
CA ASN A 10 -1.93 5.30 -23.74
C ASN A 10 -2.61 3.98 -23.34
N LYS A 11 -3.44 3.48 -24.27
CA LYS A 11 -3.92 2.10 -24.52
C LYS A 11 -4.70 1.33 -23.43
N ASP A 12 -4.42 1.50 -22.14
CA ASP A 12 -5.11 0.77 -21.05
C ASP A 12 -6.12 1.63 -20.26
N GLU A 13 -6.16 2.93 -20.56
CA GLU A 13 -7.10 3.88 -19.99
C GLU A 13 -8.36 3.96 -20.85
N GLY A 14 -9.18 2.92 -20.78
CA GLY A 14 -10.49 2.85 -21.44
C GLY A 14 -11.49 2.06 -20.59
N PRO A 15 -12.78 2.05 -20.96
CA PRO A 15 -13.78 1.24 -20.28
C PRO A 15 -13.37 -0.24 -20.30
N LYS A 16 -13.28 -0.87 -19.12
CA LYS A 16 -13.05 -2.32 -18.98
C LYS A 16 -14.38 -3.06 -18.93
N ASN A 17 -14.43 -4.26 -19.48
CA ASN A 17 -15.60 -5.10 -19.35
C ASN A 17 -15.75 -5.55 -17.88
N ILE A 18 -16.99 -5.61 -17.40
CA ILE A 18 -17.28 -6.03 -16.02
C ILE A 18 -16.83 -7.47 -15.77
N ALA A 19 -16.87 -8.34 -16.79
CA ALA A 19 -16.39 -9.72 -16.68
C ALA A 19 -14.90 -9.77 -16.34
N ASP A 20 -14.07 -8.97 -17.04
CA ASP A 20 -12.62 -8.91 -16.81
C ASP A 20 -12.29 -8.40 -15.39
N VAL A 21 -13.08 -7.45 -14.89
CA VAL A 21 -12.94 -6.93 -13.51
C VAL A 21 -13.34 -7.98 -12.47
N LEU A 22 -14.42 -8.72 -12.73
CA LEU A 22 -14.90 -9.76 -11.83
C LEU A 22 -13.87 -10.89 -11.71
N ASP A 23 -13.33 -11.34 -12.83
CA ASP A 23 -12.29 -12.39 -12.88
C ASP A 23 -11.04 -11.96 -12.10
N ALA A 24 -10.57 -10.72 -12.31
CA ALA A 24 -9.44 -10.18 -11.56
C ALA A 24 -9.73 -10.06 -10.05
N THR A 25 -10.96 -9.73 -9.68
CA THR A 25 -11.38 -9.58 -8.27
C THR A 25 -11.43 -10.93 -7.56
N VAL A 26 -12.02 -11.96 -8.18
CA VAL A 26 -12.08 -13.31 -7.62
C VAL A 26 -10.68 -13.88 -7.45
N ALA A 27 -9.82 -13.74 -8.46
CA ALA A 27 -8.42 -14.17 -8.36
C ALA A 27 -7.68 -13.49 -7.21
N ARG A 28 -7.94 -12.19 -6.97
CA ARG A 28 -7.36 -11.44 -5.85
C ARG A 28 -7.82 -11.99 -4.50
N ILE A 29 -9.11 -12.32 -4.36
CA ILE A 29 -9.67 -12.89 -3.13
C ILE A 29 -9.05 -14.27 -2.84
N GLU A 30 -8.94 -15.13 -3.85
CA GLU A 30 -8.32 -16.45 -3.71
C GLU A 30 -6.86 -16.35 -3.27
N GLN A 31 -6.09 -15.44 -3.86
CA GLN A 31 -4.69 -15.20 -3.47
C GLN A 31 -4.59 -14.79 -1.99
N LEU A 32 -5.47 -13.89 -1.53
CA LEU A 32 -5.49 -13.41 -0.15
C LEU A 32 -5.91 -14.51 0.84
N PHE A 33 -6.78 -15.44 0.42
CA PHE A 33 -7.18 -16.58 1.23
C PHE A 33 -6.07 -17.63 1.33
N GLN A 34 -5.30 -17.84 0.26
CA GLN A 34 -4.24 -18.85 0.20
C GLN A 34 -2.93 -18.42 0.88
N GLN A 35 -2.73 -17.13 1.16
CA GLN A 35 -1.55 -16.63 1.85
C GLN A 35 -1.77 -16.58 3.38
N PRO A 36 -1.17 -17.47 4.17
CA PRO A 36 -1.25 -17.44 5.63
C PRO A 36 -0.25 -16.39 6.16
N HIS A 37 -0.52 -15.11 5.94
CA HIS A 37 0.30 -14.02 6.45
C HIS A 37 -0.20 -13.50 7.81
N ASP A 38 -0.68 -14.39 8.69
CA ASP A 38 -1.24 -14.01 10.00
C ASP A 38 -2.26 -12.85 9.94
N GLY A 39 -3.00 -12.75 8.82
CA GLY A 39 -3.97 -11.69 8.56
C GLY A 39 -3.41 -10.40 7.96
N VAL A 40 -2.12 -10.33 7.58
CA VAL A 40 -1.49 -9.17 6.92
C VAL A 40 -1.56 -9.30 5.39
N THR A 41 -2.47 -8.57 4.77
CA THR A 41 -2.68 -8.51 3.32
C THR A 41 -1.94 -7.35 2.64
N GLY A 42 -1.60 -6.32 3.42
CA GLY A 42 -0.93 -5.10 2.99
C GLY A 42 0.59 -5.10 3.25
N VAL A 43 1.19 -3.92 3.22
CA VAL A 43 2.57 -3.70 3.67
C VAL A 43 2.64 -3.89 5.18
N ASN A 44 3.56 -4.72 5.67
CA ASN A 44 3.70 -4.99 7.09
C ASN A 44 4.23 -3.75 7.84
N THR A 45 3.58 -3.38 8.94
CA THR A 45 3.95 -2.19 9.73
C THR A 45 5.12 -2.42 10.70
N GLY A 46 5.46 -3.69 10.97
CA GLY A 46 6.38 -4.11 12.03
C GLY A 46 5.78 -4.09 13.44
N TYR A 47 4.51 -3.72 13.59
CA TYR A 47 3.80 -3.75 14.87
C TYR A 47 2.63 -4.74 14.81
N ASP A 48 2.70 -5.82 15.60
CA ASP A 48 1.69 -6.87 15.61
C ASP A 48 0.29 -6.34 15.90
N ASP A 49 0.17 -5.44 16.87
CA ASP A 49 -1.13 -4.88 17.27
C ASP A 49 -1.72 -3.96 16.19
N LEU A 50 -0.87 -3.25 15.43
CA LEU A 50 -1.33 -2.41 14.33
C LEU A 50 -1.74 -3.29 13.14
N ASN A 51 -0.93 -4.29 12.81
CA ASN A 51 -1.22 -5.27 11.77
C ASN A 51 -2.53 -6.03 12.03
N LYS A 52 -2.83 -6.43 13.26
CA LYS A 52 -4.12 -7.05 13.63
C LYS A 52 -5.31 -6.13 13.37
N LYS A 53 -5.12 -4.81 13.45
CA LYS A 53 -6.19 -3.82 13.25
C LYS A 53 -6.35 -3.40 11.80
N THR A 54 -5.26 -3.37 11.02
CA THR A 54 -5.27 -2.83 9.65
C THR A 54 -5.06 -3.89 8.58
N ALA A 55 -4.72 -5.12 8.95
CA ALA A 55 -4.20 -6.14 8.04
C ALA A 55 -2.97 -5.66 7.24
N GLY A 56 -2.16 -4.77 7.83
CA GLY A 56 -1.08 -4.05 7.14
C GLY A 56 -1.55 -2.76 6.46
N LEU A 57 -0.67 -2.07 5.73
CA LEU A 57 -1.02 -0.89 4.94
C LEU A 57 -1.54 -1.34 3.56
N GLN A 58 -2.82 -1.12 3.27
CA GLN A 58 -3.42 -1.63 2.05
C GLN A 58 -2.95 -0.85 0.81
N PRO A 59 -2.76 -1.53 -0.34
CA PRO A 59 -2.49 -0.85 -1.59
C PRO A 59 -3.68 0.04 -1.97
N SER A 60 -3.39 1.17 -2.61
CA SER A 60 -4.36 2.20 -3.04
C SER A 60 -4.97 3.06 -1.93
N ASP A 61 -4.63 2.83 -0.66
CA ASP A 61 -5.05 3.70 0.46
C ASP A 61 -4.10 4.88 0.68
N LEU A 62 -4.68 6.04 1.00
CA LEU A 62 -3.95 7.20 1.52
C LEU A 62 -4.02 7.21 3.05
N ILE A 63 -2.89 6.88 3.69
CA ILE A 63 -2.78 6.80 5.15
C ILE A 63 -2.15 8.08 5.69
N ILE A 64 -2.86 8.78 6.58
CA ILE A 64 -2.42 10.06 7.16
C ILE A 64 -1.97 9.86 8.61
N VAL A 65 -0.70 10.17 8.88
CA VAL A 65 -0.14 10.23 10.24
C VAL A 65 -0.17 11.67 10.74
N ALA A 66 -1.08 11.97 11.68
CA ALA A 66 -1.20 13.28 12.30
C ALA A 66 -0.86 13.20 13.80
N ALA A 67 0.00 14.11 14.27
CA ALA A 67 0.33 14.24 15.69
C ALA A 67 0.68 15.69 16.05
N ARG A 68 0.62 16.02 17.34
CA ARG A 68 1.08 17.33 17.85
C ARG A 68 2.60 17.48 17.68
N PRO A 69 3.13 18.72 17.65
CA PRO A 69 4.57 18.94 17.70
C PRO A 69 5.23 18.19 18.86
N SER A 70 6.43 17.64 18.61
CA SER A 70 7.20 16.86 19.58
C SER A 70 6.64 15.49 20.00
N MET A 71 5.51 15.03 19.44
CA MET A 71 4.95 13.68 19.71
C MET A 71 5.57 12.55 18.86
N GLY A 72 6.66 12.82 18.14
CA GLY A 72 7.38 11.78 17.40
C GLY A 72 6.79 11.35 16.05
N LYS A 73 5.98 12.19 15.37
CA LYS A 73 5.40 11.85 14.04
C LYS A 73 6.44 11.33 13.03
N THR A 74 7.61 11.96 12.99
CA THR A 74 8.67 11.65 12.03
C THR A 74 9.33 10.35 12.43
N THR A 75 9.60 10.16 13.72
CA THR A 75 10.14 8.90 14.26
C THR A 75 9.22 7.74 13.94
N PHE A 76 7.90 7.87 14.19
CA PHE A 76 6.94 6.82 13.85
C PHE A 76 6.90 6.53 12.35
N ALA A 77 6.84 7.56 11.50
CA ALA A 77 6.84 7.38 10.05
C ALA A 77 8.12 6.70 9.54
N MET A 78 9.28 7.05 10.08
CA MET A 78 10.55 6.43 9.70
C MET A 78 10.66 4.97 10.18
N ASN A 79 10.15 4.64 11.38
CA ASN A 79 10.10 3.25 11.85
C ASN A 79 9.20 2.39 10.95
N LEU A 80 8.04 2.94 10.53
CA LEU A 80 7.16 2.25 9.59
C LEU A 80 7.88 1.96 8.26
N VAL A 81 8.63 2.93 7.75
CA VAL A 81 9.43 2.77 6.51
C VAL A 81 10.55 1.76 6.68
N GLU A 82 11.29 1.81 7.80
CA GLU A 82 12.36 0.86 8.10
C GLU A 82 11.82 -0.58 8.13
N ASN A 83 10.72 -0.82 8.85
CA ASN A 83 10.07 -2.13 8.88
C ASN A 83 9.58 -2.56 7.50
N ALA A 84 8.99 -1.65 6.73
CA ALA A 84 8.54 -1.96 5.37
C ALA A 84 9.71 -2.37 4.45
N ALA A 85 10.86 -1.69 4.56
CA ALA A 85 12.06 -1.97 3.77
C ALA A 85 12.78 -3.26 4.21
N MET A 86 12.75 -3.60 5.49
CA MET A 86 13.42 -4.78 6.04
C MET A 86 12.60 -6.07 5.90
N LEU A 87 11.27 -5.97 6.00
CA LEU A 87 10.37 -7.13 5.97
C LEU A 87 9.86 -7.48 4.56
N GLN A 88 10.01 -6.58 3.60
CA GLN A 88 9.52 -6.77 2.24
C GLN A 88 10.54 -6.29 1.21
N ASP A 89 10.78 -7.10 0.18
CA ASP A 89 11.61 -6.72 -0.99
C ASP A 89 10.86 -5.76 -1.93
N LYS A 90 10.50 -4.58 -1.43
CA LYS A 90 9.87 -3.51 -2.21
C LYS A 90 10.62 -2.19 -1.98
N PRO A 91 10.89 -1.41 -3.04
CA PRO A 91 11.52 -0.11 -2.87
C PRO A 91 10.59 0.84 -2.11
N VAL A 92 11.12 1.52 -1.11
CA VAL A 92 10.41 2.55 -0.34
C VAL A 92 10.96 3.94 -0.68
N LEU A 93 10.07 4.89 -0.95
CA LEU A 93 10.41 6.27 -1.28
C LEU A 93 9.98 7.21 -0.15
N ILE A 94 10.88 8.10 0.26
CA ILE A 94 10.65 9.06 1.34
C ILE A 94 10.84 10.47 0.79
N PHE A 95 9.86 11.34 1.05
CA PHE A 95 10.00 12.78 0.86
C PHE A 95 10.14 13.44 2.24
N SER A 96 11.32 14.00 2.53
CA SER A 96 11.59 14.75 3.75
C SER A 96 11.74 16.23 3.38
N LEU A 97 10.89 17.08 3.99
CA LEU A 97 10.76 18.51 3.72
C LEU A 97 11.09 19.31 4.98
#